data_AF-A0A835B709-F1
#
_entry.id   AF-A0A835B709-F1
#
_cell.length_a   1.000
_cell.length_b   1.000
_cell.length_c   1.000
_cell.angle_alpha   90.00
_cell.angle_beta   90.00
_cell.angle_gamma   90.00
#
_symmetry.space_group_name_H-M   'P 1'
#
loop_
_entity.id
_entity.type
_entity.pdbx_description
1 polymer ?
#
loop_
_entity_poly.entity_id
_entity_poly.type
_entity_poly.pdbx_seq_one_letter_code
_entity_poly.pdbx_strand_id
1 'polypeptide(L)'
;MKPAIAFMLLCSLLAISSTAEEFDFFYLVQQFYPADQWPGSFCDTWSGCCFPDTGKPAADFGIHGLWPNYVKCHSLHDDEGLAAGEHVGDVNAFFHSTSVGRRHGKNNKKKCWPEYCDDGNAALSPWEIRDLVSSMETSWPTLSCKSSQSIEFWSYEWKKHGTCSNLGKHDYFARALALKAAYNLTAILAAAGIVPSATDTYSLSDVSNAIAKGTGFTANLECNRDADGEDQLFQVYQCVDRDGSQLIDCPVPMPTKCHATHTKQIADSTQGRRSMKLAIAFGLVFPLLAVSSAAERFDFFYFVQQWPGSFCDTWRGCCFPDTGKPAADFGIHGLWPNYAHCHRHGDDDVFSIIGRLLRGRCWPQYCGGDDDGDEGGKLSPWAIRDLVASLQRNWPTLSCKSGDSFRFWSYEWKKHGTCSNLEPHDYFARALALKAAHNLTEILSAAGIVPSATATYSLDSVSDAIAKGIGFKANIECNRDSDGESQLYQVYQCVDKEGKNLMDCPLHMRSKCSDQSQGGRGGWIRSTGVCVVVP
;
A
#
# COMPACT_ATOMS: atom_id res chain seq x y z
N MET A 1 30.08 -36.55 -47.50
CA MET A 1 31.06 -35.44 -47.63
C MET A 1 30.48 -34.21 -46.95
N LYS A 2 31.19 -33.66 -45.95
CA LYS A 2 31.02 -32.28 -45.45
C LYS A 2 31.43 -31.27 -46.55
N PRO A 3 31.29 -29.94 -46.39
CA PRO A 3 30.19 -29.14 -45.83
C PRO A 3 29.92 -27.86 -46.68
N ALA A 4 28.88 -27.08 -46.36
CA ALA A 4 28.93 -25.62 -46.45
C ALA A 4 27.78 -24.97 -45.66
N ILE A 5 28.05 -23.76 -45.19
CA ILE A 5 27.16 -22.78 -44.56
C ILE A 5 27.01 -22.93 -43.04
N ALA A 6 28.06 -22.47 -42.36
CA ALA A 6 27.98 -21.88 -41.03
C ALA A 6 27.72 -20.37 -41.19
N PHE A 7 26.61 -19.87 -40.66
CA PHE A 7 26.44 -18.47 -40.22
C PHE A 7 25.15 -18.38 -39.40
N MET A 8 25.26 -18.44 -38.08
CA MET A 8 24.38 -17.85 -37.07
C MET A 8 24.67 -18.55 -35.73
N LEU A 9 25.60 -18.00 -34.97
CA LEU A 9 25.74 -18.29 -33.55
C LEU A 9 26.18 -17.00 -32.85
N LEU A 10 25.51 -16.72 -31.74
CA LEU A 10 25.71 -15.63 -30.78
C LEU A 10 25.13 -14.27 -31.16
N CYS A 11 23.81 -14.13 -30.99
CA CYS A 11 23.22 -12.84 -30.64
C CYS A 11 21.91 -13.06 -29.87
N SER A 12 21.99 -13.45 -28.60
CA SER A 12 20.91 -13.31 -27.60
C SER A 12 21.38 -13.88 -26.27
N LEU A 13 21.97 -13.03 -25.44
CA LEU A 13 21.96 -13.03 -23.97
C LEU A 13 22.95 -11.97 -23.49
N LEU A 14 22.70 -10.72 -23.90
CA LEU A 14 23.03 -9.60 -23.05
C LEU A 14 21.68 -9.08 -22.60
N ALA A 15 21.22 -9.56 -21.45
CA ALA A 15 20.30 -8.78 -20.65
C ALA A 15 20.99 -7.42 -20.47
N ILE A 16 20.38 -6.37 -21.00
CA ILE A 16 20.77 -5.01 -20.68
C ILE A 16 20.38 -4.85 -19.22
N SER A 17 21.29 -5.23 -18.33
CA SER A 17 21.31 -4.75 -16.96
C SER A 17 21.34 -3.24 -17.08
N SER A 18 20.30 -2.56 -16.61
CA SER A 18 20.43 -1.13 -16.37
C SER A 18 21.64 -0.96 -15.45
N THR A 19 22.62 -0.18 -15.88
CA THR A 19 23.75 0.17 -15.02
C THR A 19 23.22 1.18 -14.01
N ALA A 20 22.59 0.70 -12.94
CA ALA A 20 22.38 1.50 -11.75
C ALA A 20 23.75 2.06 -11.34
N GLU A 21 23.82 3.35 -11.01
CA GLU A 21 25.06 3.95 -10.52
C GLU A 21 25.58 3.12 -9.33
N GLU A 22 26.81 2.64 -9.45
CA GLU A 22 27.41 1.73 -8.49
C GLU A 22 27.76 2.52 -7.21
N PHE A 23 27.01 2.30 -6.13
CA PHE A 23 27.34 2.82 -4.80
C PHE A 23 28.28 1.87 -4.04
N ASP A 24 28.93 2.36 -2.99
CA ASP A 24 30.01 1.64 -2.32
C ASP A 24 29.57 0.92 -1.03
N PHE A 25 28.70 1.55 -0.24
CA PHE A 25 28.21 1.03 1.05
C PHE A 25 26.85 1.66 1.43
N PHE A 26 26.18 1.15 2.47
CA PHE A 26 25.03 1.85 3.06
C PHE A 26 25.35 2.45 4.42
N TYR A 27 24.66 3.53 4.75
CA TYR A 27 24.40 3.89 6.15
C TYR A 27 23.07 3.30 6.61
N LEU A 28 23.09 2.45 7.64
CA LEU A 28 21.93 2.22 8.48
C LEU A 28 21.85 3.33 9.52
N VAL A 29 20.85 4.20 9.37
CA VAL A 29 20.64 5.37 10.22
C VAL A 29 19.55 5.06 11.21
N GLN A 30 19.87 5.19 12.49
CA GLN A 30 18.94 4.99 13.60
C GLN A 30 18.82 6.24 14.46
N GLN A 31 17.62 6.58 14.93
CA GLN A 31 17.32 7.73 15.77
C GLN A 31 16.61 7.29 17.06
N PHE A 32 16.86 7.96 18.19
CA PHE A 32 16.25 7.55 19.46
C PHE A 32 14.81 8.07 19.62
N TYR A 33 13.86 7.18 19.94
CA TYR A 33 12.46 7.53 20.13
C TYR A 33 12.09 7.84 21.59
N PRO A 34 10.99 8.57 21.81
CA PRO A 34 10.50 8.93 23.13
C PRO A 34 10.40 7.79 24.13
N ALA A 35 10.98 8.00 25.31
CA ALA A 35 10.72 7.28 26.54
C ALA A 35 9.79 8.08 27.47
N ASP A 36 9.33 7.48 28.56
CA ASP A 36 8.50 8.19 29.56
C ASP A 36 9.28 9.24 30.36
N GLN A 37 10.61 9.17 30.34
CA GLN A 37 11.51 10.11 31.04
C GLN A 37 12.31 11.02 30.09
N TRP A 38 12.31 10.74 28.77
CA TRP A 38 13.04 11.51 27.76
C TRP A 38 12.19 11.58 26.48
N PRO A 39 11.83 12.77 25.95
CA PRO A 39 10.92 12.87 24.81
C PRO A 39 11.49 12.26 23.51
N GLY A 40 12.78 11.92 23.48
CA GLY A 40 13.47 11.47 22.29
C GLY A 40 13.99 12.68 21.53
N SER A 41 15.22 12.60 21.03
CA SER A 41 15.95 13.74 20.48
C SER A 41 15.31 14.37 19.23
N PHE A 42 14.33 13.70 18.63
CA PHE A 42 13.50 14.27 17.58
C PHE A 42 12.37 15.17 18.13
N CYS A 43 11.78 14.81 19.27
CA CYS A 43 10.54 15.37 19.79
C CYS A 43 10.72 16.49 20.84
N ASP A 44 11.90 16.60 21.44
CA ASP A 44 12.24 17.64 22.44
C ASP A 44 12.83 18.92 21.82
N THR A 45 12.87 19.01 20.49
CA THR A 45 13.20 20.25 19.80
C THR A 45 12.02 21.22 19.81
N TRP A 46 12.28 22.51 19.50
CA TRP A 46 11.22 23.52 19.31
C TRP A 46 10.15 23.15 18.28
N SER A 47 10.45 22.21 17.36
CA SER A 47 9.50 21.78 16.34
C SER A 47 8.46 20.79 16.87
N GLY A 48 8.73 20.12 18.00
CA GLY A 48 7.90 19.03 18.51
C GLY A 48 7.80 17.84 17.53
N CYS A 49 6.96 16.87 17.87
CA CYS A 49 6.68 15.72 17.02
C CYS A 49 5.23 15.23 17.18
N CYS A 50 4.82 14.35 16.27
CA CYS A 50 3.52 13.68 16.32
C CYS A 50 3.73 12.16 16.31
N PHE A 51 2.88 11.43 17.01
CA PHE A 51 2.94 9.97 17.04
C PHE A 51 2.16 9.35 15.86
N PRO A 52 2.56 8.15 15.40
CA PRO A 52 1.83 7.44 14.38
C PRO A 52 0.43 7.02 14.87
N ASP A 53 -0.44 6.64 13.94
CA ASP A 53 -1.81 6.18 14.25
C ASP A 53 -1.83 4.92 15.14
N THR A 54 -0.72 4.18 15.16
CA THR A 54 -0.49 3.01 16.02
C THR A 54 -0.18 3.39 17.48
N GLY A 55 0.03 4.67 17.78
CA GLY A 55 0.29 5.20 19.11
C GLY A 55 1.75 5.60 19.35
N LYS A 56 2.06 5.97 20.60
CA LYS A 56 3.43 6.35 21.00
C LYS A 56 4.38 5.16 20.80
N PRO A 57 5.50 5.31 20.05
CA PRO A 57 6.51 4.25 19.92
C PRO A 57 7.14 3.86 21.25
N ALA A 58 7.72 2.66 21.31
CA ALA A 58 8.50 2.22 22.45
C ALA A 58 9.79 3.05 22.60
N ALA A 59 10.32 3.10 23.83
CA ALA A 59 11.59 3.73 24.18
C ALA A 59 12.77 2.92 23.60
N ASP A 60 13.03 3.07 22.30
CA ASP A 60 14.07 2.35 21.56
C ASP A 60 14.61 3.22 20.41
N PHE A 61 15.76 2.86 19.85
CA PHE A 61 16.21 3.41 18.57
C PHE A 61 15.29 2.94 17.45
N GLY A 62 14.78 3.86 16.64
CA GLY A 62 14.13 3.58 15.37
C GLY A 62 15.03 3.65 14.18
N ILE A 63 14.67 2.94 13.13
CA ILE A 63 15.26 3.13 11.81
C ILE A 63 14.76 4.47 11.27
N HIS A 64 15.68 5.27 10.72
CA HIS A 64 15.38 6.38 9.84
C HIS A 64 15.49 5.90 8.39
N GLY A 65 16.60 5.23 8.04
CA GLY A 65 16.72 4.57 6.75
C GLY A 65 18.02 3.82 6.49
N LEU A 66 18.08 3.20 5.32
CA LEU A 66 19.22 2.43 4.83
C LEU A 66 19.72 3.08 3.54
N TRP A 67 20.75 3.92 3.63
CA TRP A 67 21.06 4.90 2.58
C TRP A 67 22.33 4.53 1.80
N PRO A 68 22.23 4.23 0.48
CA PRO A 68 23.39 4.04 -0.38
C PRO A 68 24.32 5.27 -0.36
N ASN A 69 25.64 5.05 -0.38
CA ASN A 69 26.63 6.12 -0.28
C ASN A 69 27.92 5.82 -1.06
N TYR A 70 28.71 6.87 -1.33
CA TYR A 70 29.98 6.79 -2.05
C TYR A 70 31.18 7.05 -1.12
N VAL A 71 32.25 6.26 -1.27
CA VAL A 71 33.52 6.45 -0.54
C VAL A 71 34.26 7.70 -1.02
N LYS A 72 34.14 8.05 -2.31
CA LYS A 72 34.93 9.12 -2.96
C LYS A 72 34.46 10.55 -2.65
N CYS A 73 33.78 10.77 -1.53
CA CYS A 73 33.24 12.09 -1.13
C CYS A 73 34.32 13.11 -0.72
N HIS A 74 35.59 12.71 -0.54
CA HIS A 74 36.69 13.63 -0.22
C HIS A 74 37.41 14.15 -1.47
N SER A 75 37.04 15.34 -1.98
CA SER A 75 37.94 16.20 -2.77
C SER A 75 37.40 17.61 -3.03
N LEU A 76 36.96 18.36 -2.00
CA LEU A 76 36.64 19.79 -2.19
C LEU A 76 37.23 20.75 -1.14
N HIS A 77 38.18 20.31 -0.31
CA HIS A 77 38.83 21.24 0.62
C HIS A 77 40.35 21.18 0.80
N ASP A 78 41.10 20.30 0.11
CA ASP A 78 42.54 20.14 0.38
C ASP A 78 43.51 20.38 -0.81
N ASP A 79 43.07 20.97 -1.93
CA ASP A 79 43.98 21.34 -3.04
C ASP A 79 44.43 22.81 -2.96
N GLU A 80 45.13 23.17 -1.88
CA GLU A 80 46.16 24.22 -1.95
C GLU A 80 47.43 23.72 -1.24
N GLY A 81 48.37 23.23 -2.06
CA GLY A 81 49.77 23.11 -1.68
C GLY A 81 50.34 21.70 -1.75
N LEU A 82 50.89 21.34 -2.91
CA LEU A 82 52.32 21.02 -3.05
C LEU A 82 52.66 20.75 -4.51
N ALA A 83 53.75 21.40 -4.92
CA ALA A 83 54.24 21.47 -6.27
C ALA A 83 55.09 20.26 -6.69
N ALA A 84 55.15 20.09 -8.02
CA ALA A 84 56.28 19.63 -8.83
C ALA A 84 56.69 18.14 -8.82
N GLY A 85 56.69 17.53 -10.02
CA GLY A 85 57.42 16.29 -10.31
C GLY A 85 56.94 15.55 -11.57
N GLU A 86 57.65 15.75 -12.66
CA GLU A 86 57.56 15.19 -14.03
C GLU A 86 57.14 13.71 -14.25
N HIS A 87 56.14 13.54 -15.14
CA HIS A 87 56.19 12.92 -16.48
C HIS A 87 56.51 11.42 -16.75
N VAL A 88 55.59 10.87 -17.58
CA VAL A 88 55.69 9.84 -18.66
C VAL A 88 55.23 8.40 -18.36
N GLY A 89 54.20 7.95 -19.11
CA GLY A 89 54.17 6.58 -19.63
C GLY A 89 52.83 5.85 -19.75
N ASP A 90 52.13 6.09 -20.86
CA ASP A 90 51.36 5.11 -21.66
C ASP A 90 49.96 4.56 -21.26
N VAL A 91 48.96 5.21 -21.86
CA VAL A 91 47.93 4.77 -22.83
C VAL A 91 47.11 3.48 -22.71
N ASN A 92 45.81 3.71 -22.99
CA ASN A 92 44.78 2.86 -23.59
C ASN A 92 43.92 1.96 -22.68
N ALA A 93 42.74 2.49 -22.31
CA ALA A 93 41.47 1.88 -22.75
C ALA A 93 40.35 2.94 -22.79
N PHE A 94 40.06 3.38 -24.01
CA PHE A 94 38.88 4.15 -24.41
C PHE A 94 37.69 3.18 -24.42
N PHE A 95 36.56 3.46 -23.76
CA PHE A 95 35.23 3.09 -24.28
C PHE A 95 34.07 3.84 -23.57
N HIS A 96 33.33 4.58 -24.41
CA HIS A 96 31.95 5.09 -24.32
C HIS A 96 31.40 5.70 -23.02
N SER A 97 31.53 7.03 -22.95
CA SER A 97 30.48 7.91 -22.42
C SER A 97 29.25 7.84 -23.33
N THR A 98 28.11 7.42 -22.78
CA THR A 98 26.80 7.77 -23.34
C THR A 98 26.03 8.56 -22.29
N SER A 99 25.76 9.80 -22.68
CA SER A 99 24.99 10.80 -21.96
C SER A 99 23.49 10.54 -22.08
N VAL A 100 22.76 10.42 -20.97
CA VAL A 100 21.34 10.76 -20.89
C VAL A 100 21.03 11.33 -19.50
N GLY A 101 20.38 12.50 -19.44
CA GLY A 101 19.76 13.01 -18.21
C GLY A 101 20.25 14.38 -17.69
N ARG A 102 20.18 15.45 -18.48
CA ARG A 102 20.25 16.82 -17.94
C ARG A 102 18.91 17.21 -17.30
N ARG A 103 18.93 17.71 -16.06
CA ARG A 103 18.12 18.87 -15.63
C ARG A 103 18.77 19.64 -14.45
N HIS A 104 19.51 20.69 -14.83
CA HIS A 104 19.77 22.00 -14.20
C HIS A 104 19.90 22.17 -12.67
N GLY A 105 21.09 22.63 -12.26
CA GLY A 105 21.34 23.43 -11.06
C GLY A 105 22.79 23.91 -10.99
N LYS A 106 23.01 25.22 -11.11
CA LYS A 106 24.34 25.87 -11.01
C LYS A 106 24.90 25.68 -9.59
N ASN A 107 25.88 24.80 -9.46
CA ASN A 107 26.98 24.72 -8.47
C ASN A 107 27.45 23.26 -8.48
N ASN A 108 28.55 22.96 -9.17
CA ASN A 108 29.11 21.60 -9.27
C ASN A 108 29.73 21.14 -7.93
N LYS A 109 28.91 20.94 -6.90
CA LYS A 109 29.26 20.06 -5.78
C LYS A 109 28.89 18.65 -6.22
N LYS A 110 29.88 17.77 -6.42
CA LYS A 110 29.62 16.35 -6.63
C LYS A 110 28.85 15.85 -5.41
N LYS A 111 27.70 15.22 -5.64
CA LYS A 111 26.86 14.64 -4.58
C LYS A 111 27.53 13.38 -4.05
N CYS A 112 27.48 13.18 -2.73
CA CYS A 112 28.17 12.07 -2.08
C CYS A 112 27.32 10.80 -1.93
N TRP A 113 26.08 10.81 -2.42
CA TRP A 113 25.20 9.65 -2.42
C TRP A 113 24.27 9.71 -3.64
N PRO A 114 23.85 8.55 -4.18
CA PRO A 114 22.75 8.50 -5.14
C PRO A 114 21.41 8.72 -4.42
N GLU A 115 20.45 9.33 -5.12
CA GLU A 115 19.06 9.38 -4.66
C GLU A 115 18.09 9.50 -5.84
N TYR A 116 16.86 9.02 -5.64
CA TYR A 116 15.80 9.03 -6.66
C TYR A 116 16.21 8.33 -7.96
N CYS A 117 16.74 7.10 -7.86
CA CYS A 117 17.32 6.35 -8.99
C CYS A 117 16.31 5.68 -9.92
N ASP A 118 15.00 5.90 -9.70
CA ASP A 118 13.92 5.39 -10.54
C ASP A 118 13.04 6.55 -11.06
N ASP A 119 12.50 6.42 -12.28
CA ASP A 119 11.97 7.52 -13.10
C ASP A 119 10.50 7.87 -12.82
N GLY A 120 9.92 7.36 -11.73
CA GLY A 120 8.61 7.78 -11.23
C GLY A 120 7.65 6.66 -10.88
N ASN A 121 8.02 5.39 -11.04
CA ASN A 121 7.20 4.23 -10.66
C ASN A 121 7.60 3.60 -9.32
N ALA A 122 8.17 4.40 -8.42
CA ALA A 122 8.70 3.97 -7.13
C ALA A 122 7.67 4.02 -5.98
N ALA A 123 6.36 3.99 -6.26
CA ALA A 123 5.37 3.97 -5.18
C ALA A 123 5.52 2.66 -4.39
N LEU A 124 5.80 2.76 -3.09
CA LEU A 124 5.85 1.60 -2.21
C LEU A 124 4.41 1.19 -1.91
N SER A 125 4.05 0.01 -2.37
CA SER A 125 2.79 -0.59 -2.02
C SER A 125 2.93 -1.41 -0.74
N PRO A 126 1.95 -1.32 0.17
CA PRO A 126 1.88 -2.12 1.40
C PRO A 126 2.01 -3.62 1.20
N TRP A 127 1.55 -4.09 0.05
CA TRP A 127 1.53 -5.49 -0.32
C TRP A 127 2.91 -6.06 -0.53
N GLU A 128 3.82 -5.23 -1.06
CA GLU A 128 5.19 -5.61 -1.37
C GLU A 128 6.00 -5.87 -0.10
N ILE A 129 5.49 -5.45 1.06
CA ILE A 129 6.12 -5.58 2.38
C ILE A 129 5.14 -6.09 3.45
N ARG A 130 4.03 -6.74 3.05
CA ARG A 130 2.88 -7.02 3.93
C ARG A 130 3.27 -7.72 5.23
N ASP A 131 4.17 -8.69 5.14
CA ASP A 131 4.69 -9.47 6.27
C ASP A 131 5.61 -8.65 7.19
N LEU A 132 6.20 -7.56 6.68
CA LEU A 132 7.10 -6.69 7.44
C LEU A 132 6.38 -5.55 8.16
N VAL A 133 5.17 -5.19 7.74
CA VAL A 133 4.44 -3.98 8.20
C VAL A 133 4.38 -3.87 9.71
N SER A 134 4.03 -4.95 10.41
CA SER A 134 3.93 -4.91 11.88
C SER A 134 5.28 -4.61 12.54
N SER A 135 6.36 -5.19 12.01
CA SER A 135 7.72 -4.93 12.48
C SER A 135 8.17 -3.51 12.13
N MET A 136 7.79 -3.01 10.95
CA MET A 136 8.09 -1.64 10.50
C MET A 136 7.35 -0.58 11.32
N GLU A 137 6.08 -0.76 11.68
CA GLU A 137 5.37 0.17 12.57
C GLU A 137 6.05 0.29 13.94
N THR A 138 6.68 -0.79 14.40
CA THR A 138 7.38 -0.80 15.69
C THR A 138 8.79 -0.22 15.56
N SER A 139 9.49 -0.57 14.49
CA SER A 139 10.94 -0.36 14.37
C SER A 139 11.32 0.83 13.49
N TRP A 140 10.40 1.34 12.68
CA TRP A 140 10.59 2.43 11.73
C TRP A 140 9.37 3.40 11.68
N PRO A 141 8.74 3.79 12.80
CA PRO A 141 7.59 4.69 12.77
C PRO A 141 7.93 6.11 12.28
N THR A 142 6.93 6.78 11.72
CA THR A 142 6.98 8.23 11.48
C THR A 142 6.84 8.99 12.80
N LEU A 143 7.58 10.10 12.94
CA LEU A 143 7.36 11.11 14.00
C LEU A 143 6.93 12.47 13.42
N SER A 144 6.64 12.52 12.12
CA SER A 144 6.27 13.73 11.40
C SER A 144 4.84 14.17 11.73
N CYS A 145 4.63 15.46 11.96
CA CYS A 145 3.28 16.03 12.05
C CYS A 145 2.60 16.27 10.70
N LYS A 146 3.27 15.97 9.58
CA LYS A 146 2.66 16.07 8.24
C LYS A 146 1.76 14.89 7.93
N SER A 147 2.09 13.71 8.45
CA SER A 147 1.27 12.50 8.35
C SER A 147 1.62 11.55 9.49
N SER A 148 0.58 11.01 10.11
CA SER A 148 0.66 9.96 11.14
C SER A 148 0.80 8.55 10.56
N GLN A 149 0.76 8.41 9.23
CA GLN A 149 0.90 7.12 8.55
C GLN A 149 2.37 6.82 8.23
N SER A 150 2.96 5.84 8.94
CA SER A 150 4.37 5.46 8.77
C SER A 150 4.73 5.03 7.34
N ILE A 151 3.79 4.47 6.58
CA ILE A 151 4.00 4.10 5.17
C ILE A 151 4.36 5.29 4.27
N GLU A 152 3.88 6.50 4.53
CA GLU A 152 4.27 7.65 3.71
C GLU A 152 5.76 7.95 3.90
N PHE A 153 6.24 7.81 5.13
CA PHE A 153 7.65 7.91 5.44
C PHE A 153 8.46 6.78 4.79
N TRP A 154 8.01 5.52 4.88
CA TRP A 154 8.69 4.41 4.20
C TRP A 154 8.68 4.55 2.68
N SER A 155 7.59 5.06 2.12
CA SER A 155 7.47 5.33 0.67
C SER A 155 8.45 6.41 0.24
N TYR A 156 8.65 7.44 1.06
CA TYR A 156 9.66 8.45 0.84
C TYR A 156 11.08 7.87 0.92
N GLU A 157 11.38 7.09 1.95
CA GLU A 157 12.68 6.43 2.13
C GLU A 157 12.99 5.45 0.99
N TRP A 158 12.01 4.66 0.55
CA TRP A 158 12.16 3.81 -0.63
C TRP A 158 12.41 4.65 -1.88
N LYS A 159 11.55 5.63 -2.17
CA LYS A 159 11.65 6.44 -3.39
C LYS A 159 13.00 7.15 -3.49
N LYS A 160 13.47 7.72 -2.37
CA LYS A 160 14.70 8.51 -2.32
C LYS A 160 15.95 7.63 -2.23
N HIS A 161 15.94 6.61 -1.38
CA HIS A 161 17.14 5.82 -1.05
C HIS A 161 17.04 4.38 -1.54
N GLY A 162 15.92 3.70 -1.29
CA GLY A 162 15.70 2.30 -1.69
C GLY A 162 15.81 2.05 -3.19
N THR A 163 15.34 2.98 -4.04
CA THR A 163 15.49 2.89 -5.51
C THR A 163 16.94 2.83 -5.97
N CYS A 164 17.88 3.29 -5.15
CA CYS A 164 19.31 3.30 -5.44
C CYS A 164 20.06 2.10 -4.81
N SER A 165 19.36 1.19 -4.14
CA SER A 165 19.97 0.14 -3.30
C SER A 165 20.36 -1.14 -4.04
N ASN A 166 19.96 -1.30 -5.30
CA ASN A 166 20.01 -2.58 -6.03
C ASN A 166 19.24 -3.73 -5.38
N LEU A 167 18.38 -3.45 -4.39
CA LEU A 167 17.51 -4.42 -3.72
C LEU A 167 16.07 -4.28 -4.19
N GLY A 168 15.31 -5.38 -4.12
CA GLY A 168 13.85 -5.29 -4.18
C GLY A 168 13.27 -4.55 -2.97
N LYS A 169 12.08 -3.97 -3.11
CA LYS A 169 11.39 -3.26 -2.02
C LYS A 169 11.35 -4.08 -0.73
N HIS A 170 10.89 -5.32 -0.82
CA HIS A 170 10.82 -6.23 0.34
C HIS A 170 12.18 -6.40 1.01
N ASP A 171 13.20 -6.80 0.25
CA ASP A 171 14.55 -7.06 0.75
C ASP A 171 15.18 -5.82 1.39
N TYR A 172 14.96 -4.63 0.81
CA TYR A 172 15.46 -3.37 1.36
C TYR A 172 14.97 -3.15 2.80
N PHE A 173 13.66 -3.31 3.03
CA PHE A 173 13.07 -3.15 4.36
C PHE A 173 13.42 -4.31 5.30
N ALA A 174 13.40 -5.55 4.78
CA ALA A 174 13.74 -6.74 5.55
C ALA A 174 15.18 -6.68 6.09
N ARG A 175 16.14 -6.25 5.27
CA ARG A 175 17.55 -6.09 5.67
C ARG A 175 17.73 -5.04 6.76
N ALA A 176 17.10 -3.87 6.61
CA ALA A 176 17.14 -2.83 7.63
C ALA A 176 16.59 -3.31 8.98
N LEU A 177 15.45 -4.02 8.96
CA LEU A 177 14.85 -4.62 10.15
C LEU A 177 15.76 -5.68 10.77
N ALA A 178 16.35 -6.57 9.96
CA ALA A 178 17.24 -7.62 10.42
C ALA A 178 18.51 -7.06 11.08
N LEU A 179 19.11 -6.03 10.48
CA LEU A 179 20.29 -5.35 11.04
C LEU A 179 19.96 -4.64 12.36
N LYS A 180 18.84 -3.92 12.45
CA LYS A 180 18.38 -3.31 13.72
C LYS A 180 18.17 -4.38 14.80
N ALA A 181 17.55 -5.51 14.45
CA ALA A 181 17.31 -6.59 15.39
C ALA A 181 18.61 -7.26 15.88
N ALA A 182 19.59 -7.44 14.98
CA ALA A 182 20.89 -8.02 15.30
C ALA A 182 21.76 -7.09 16.17
N TYR A 183 21.68 -5.78 15.95
CA TYR A 183 22.52 -4.78 16.61
C TYR A 183 21.66 -3.76 17.39
N ASN A 184 20.99 -4.24 18.44
CA ASN A 184 20.12 -3.43 19.28
C ASN A 184 20.92 -2.36 20.05
N LEU A 185 20.94 -1.14 19.52
CA LEU A 185 21.69 0.00 20.08
C LEU A 185 21.26 0.33 21.52
N THR A 186 19.96 0.26 21.82
CA THR A 186 19.46 0.53 23.19
C THR A 186 20.04 -0.46 24.19
N ALA A 187 20.04 -1.75 23.85
CA ALA A 187 20.60 -2.79 24.71
C ALA A 187 22.13 -2.67 24.83
N ILE A 188 22.84 -2.35 23.74
CA ILE A 188 24.29 -2.16 23.72
C ILE A 188 24.71 -1.00 24.63
N LEU A 189 24.04 0.15 24.50
CA LEU A 189 24.33 1.33 25.32
C LEU A 189 23.97 1.09 26.79
N ALA A 190 22.81 0.49 27.07
CA ALA A 190 22.40 0.16 28.43
C ALA A 190 23.38 -0.80 29.11
N ALA A 191 23.93 -1.78 28.39
CA ALA A 191 24.96 -2.70 28.91
C ALA A 191 26.28 -1.99 29.26
N ALA A 192 26.54 -0.82 28.67
CA ALA A 192 27.65 0.06 29.03
C ALA A 192 27.29 1.08 30.12
N GLY A 193 26.08 1.02 30.68
CA GLY A 193 25.57 1.98 31.66
C GLY A 193 25.13 3.32 31.04
N ILE A 194 25.00 3.38 29.71
CA ILE A 194 24.54 4.56 28.99
C ILE A 194 23.05 4.41 28.73
N VAL A 195 22.24 5.08 29.54
CA VAL A 195 20.78 5.07 29.45
C VAL A 195 20.23 6.49 29.30
N PRO A 196 19.06 6.68 28.66
CA PRO A 196 18.42 7.98 28.59
C PRO A 196 18.23 8.57 29.99
N SER A 197 18.72 9.79 30.21
CA SER A 197 18.70 10.46 31.50
C SER A 197 18.56 11.97 31.30
N ALA A 198 17.75 12.61 32.15
CA ALA A 198 17.61 14.07 32.16
C ALA A 198 18.74 14.77 32.92
N THR A 199 19.62 14.02 33.60
CA THR A 199 20.67 14.58 34.47
C THR A 199 22.05 14.04 34.16
N ASP A 200 22.14 12.80 33.70
CA ASP A 200 23.44 12.18 33.41
C ASP A 200 23.90 12.60 32.02
N THR A 201 25.19 12.92 31.90
CA THR A 201 25.83 13.24 30.64
C THR A 201 26.90 12.21 30.32
N TYR A 202 27.09 11.94 29.04
CA TYR A 202 28.03 10.93 28.54
C TYR A 202 28.99 11.56 27.55
N SER A 203 30.26 11.14 27.58
CA SER A 203 31.21 11.59 26.57
C SER A 203 30.93 10.91 25.22
N LEU A 204 31.18 11.61 24.12
CA LEU A 204 31.06 11.02 22.77
C LEU A 204 31.95 9.79 22.59
N SER A 205 33.12 9.78 23.24
CA SER A 205 34.01 8.62 23.24
C SER A 205 33.39 7.43 23.95
N ASP A 206 32.68 7.61 25.07
CA ASP A 206 32.05 6.50 25.78
C ASP A 206 30.92 5.89 24.93
N VAL A 207 30.09 6.73 24.31
CA VAL A 207 29.03 6.29 23.40
C VAL A 207 29.62 5.53 22.20
N SER A 208 30.63 6.12 21.53
CA SER A 208 31.28 5.50 20.37
C SER A 208 31.96 4.18 20.73
N ASN A 209 32.68 4.12 21.86
CA ASN A 209 33.35 2.91 22.32
C ASN A 209 32.37 1.82 22.73
N ALA A 210 31.25 2.18 23.37
CA ALA A 210 30.19 1.23 23.73
C ALA A 210 29.57 0.60 22.48
N ILE A 211 29.25 1.42 21.47
CA ILE A 211 28.74 0.92 20.18
C ILE A 211 29.78 0.02 19.52
N ALA A 212 31.02 0.48 19.36
CA ALA A 212 32.09 -0.31 18.73
C ALA A 212 32.34 -1.65 19.45
N LYS A 213 32.28 -1.67 20.78
CA LYS A 213 32.41 -2.91 21.56
C LYS A 213 31.21 -3.84 21.37
N GLY A 214 30.00 -3.30 21.26
CA GLY A 214 28.77 -4.08 21.12
C GLY A 214 28.54 -4.62 19.70
N THR A 215 28.94 -3.86 18.67
CA THR A 215 28.73 -4.23 17.27
C THR A 215 29.97 -4.86 16.62
N GLY A 216 31.16 -4.58 17.16
CA GLY A 216 32.44 -4.88 16.53
C GLY A 216 32.90 -3.84 15.50
N PHE A 217 32.12 -2.77 15.28
CA PHE A 217 32.36 -1.78 14.23
C PHE A 217 32.18 -0.36 14.73
N THR A 218 33.02 0.55 14.24
CA THR A 218 32.88 1.97 14.53
C THR A 218 31.64 2.57 13.87
N ALA A 219 30.94 3.44 14.58
CA ALA A 219 29.76 4.14 14.08
C ALA A 219 29.98 5.66 14.07
N ASN A 220 29.38 6.34 13.10
CA ASN A 220 29.33 7.79 13.06
C ASN A 220 28.17 8.30 13.94
N LEU A 221 28.38 9.37 14.70
CA LEU A 221 27.39 9.95 15.61
C LEU A 221 26.99 11.35 15.14
N GLU A 222 25.69 11.62 15.13
CA GLU A 222 25.13 12.96 14.89
C GLU A 222 24.37 13.44 16.12
N CYS A 223 24.55 14.71 16.45
CA CYS A 223 23.86 15.39 17.53
C CYS A 223 23.00 16.53 17.00
N ASN A 224 21.92 16.83 17.72
CA ASN A 224 21.14 18.04 17.57
C ASN A 224 21.05 18.76 18.93
N ARG A 225 20.22 19.80 19.00
CA ARG A 225 19.95 20.54 20.24
C ARG A 225 18.49 20.46 20.61
N ASP A 226 18.21 20.25 21.88
CA ASP A 226 16.87 20.31 22.43
C ASP A 226 16.33 21.75 22.50
N ALA A 227 15.13 21.93 23.05
CA ALA A 227 14.51 23.23 23.21
C ALA A 227 15.27 24.16 24.18
N ASP A 228 16.03 23.60 25.12
CA ASP A 228 16.84 24.32 26.10
C ASP A 228 18.23 24.69 25.56
N GLY A 229 18.63 24.11 24.43
CA GLY A 229 19.87 24.39 23.71
C GLY A 229 21.02 23.45 24.06
N GLU A 230 20.75 22.35 24.78
CA GLU A 230 21.74 21.34 25.15
C GLU A 230 22.00 20.38 23.98
N ASP A 231 23.26 19.99 23.81
CA ASP A 231 23.64 19.02 22.77
C ASP A 231 23.24 17.60 23.21
N GLN A 232 22.58 16.87 22.31
CA GLN A 232 22.06 15.53 22.58
C GLN A 232 22.28 14.60 21.38
N LEU A 233 22.41 13.29 21.66
CA LEU A 233 22.56 12.27 20.62
C LEU A 233 21.27 12.19 19.78
N PHE A 234 21.39 12.49 18.49
CA PHE A 234 20.27 12.48 17.57
C PHE A 234 20.21 11.18 16.77
N GLN A 235 21.28 10.88 16.05
CA GLN A 235 21.34 9.74 15.14
C GLN A 235 22.66 8.97 15.24
N VAL A 236 22.56 7.66 15.08
CA VAL A 236 23.68 6.74 14.97
C VAL A 236 23.70 6.15 13.57
N TYR A 237 24.86 6.25 12.92
CA TYR A 237 25.08 5.83 11.55
C TYR A 237 26.05 4.66 11.54
N GLN A 238 25.52 3.46 11.31
CA GLN A 238 26.30 2.23 11.17
C GLN A 238 26.51 1.95 9.69
N CYS A 239 27.74 1.61 9.29
CA CYS A 239 28.01 1.27 7.90
C CYS A 239 27.70 -0.20 7.62
N VAL A 240 27.10 -0.45 6.47
CA VAL A 240 26.69 -1.77 6.01
C VAL A 240 27.33 -2.03 4.66
N ASP A 241 27.73 -3.27 4.42
CA ASP A 241 28.23 -3.69 3.11
C ASP A 241 27.23 -3.42 1.97
N ARG A 242 27.73 -3.39 0.73
CA ARG A 242 26.92 -3.05 -0.46
C ARG A 242 25.74 -4.00 -0.69
N ASP A 243 25.80 -5.21 -0.15
CA ASP A 243 24.68 -6.14 -0.25
C ASP A 243 23.59 -5.81 0.77
N GLY A 244 23.89 -5.07 1.84
CA GLY A 244 22.96 -4.77 2.93
C GLY A 244 22.80 -5.95 3.88
N SER A 245 23.84 -6.76 4.06
CA SER A 245 23.81 -8.04 4.79
C SER A 245 24.44 -7.93 6.17
N GLN A 246 25.50 -7.13 6.32
CA GLN A 246 26.28 -7.07 7.55
C GLN A 246 26.94 -5.71 7.76
N LEU A 247 27.22 -5.38 9.02
CA LEU A 247 27.99 -4.19 9.35
C LEU A 247 29.43 -4.30 8.85
N ILE A 248 29.99 -3.14 8.52
CA ILE A 248 31.41 -2.93 8.17
C ILE A 248 31.92 -1.69 8.91
N ASP A 249 33.24 -1.54 9.01
CA ASP A 249 33.81 -0.27 9.47
C ASP A 249 33.47 0.83 8.47
N CYS A 250 33.13 2.01 8.99
CA CYS A 250 32.74 3.12 8.15
C CYS A 250 33.93 3.61 7.32
N PRO A 251 33.85 3.54 5.97
CA PRO A 251 34.97 3.93 5.10
C PRO A 251 35.29 5.42 5.14
N VAL A 252 34.32 6.24 5.56
CA VAL A 252 34.44 7.69 5.64
C VAL A 252 33.94 8.20 6.99
N PRO A 253 34.70 9.08 7.67
CA PRO A 253 34.19 9.79 8.83
C PRO A 253 33.16 10.82 8.37
N MET A 254 32.04 10.94 9.09
CA MET A 254 31.08 12.01 8.83
C MET A 254 31.41 13.27 9.62
N PRO A 255 31.23 14.47 9.04
CA PRO A 255 31.25 15.71 9.81
C PRO A 255 30.17 15.66 10.89
N THR A 256 30.60 15.52 12.15
CA THR A 256 29.66 15.49 13.27
C THR A 256 29.35 16.90 13.76
N LYS A 257 28.07 17.13 14.09
CA LYS A 257 27.63 18.32 14.84
C LYS A 257 27.75 18.14 16.35
N CYS A 258 28.21 16.97 16.81
CA CYS A 258 28.45 16.75 18.21
C CYS A 258 29.65 17.60 18.67
N HIS A 259 29.40 18.59 19.52
CA HIS A 259 30.47 19.44 20.05
C HIS A 259 31.15 18.79 21.26
N ALA A 260 32.47 18.91 21.33
CA ALA A 260 33.25 18.45 22.47
C ALA A 260 33.32 19.55 23.54
N THR A 261 32.27 19.69 24.35
CA THR A 261 32.26 20.47 25.60
C THR A 261 31.15 19.88 26.48
N HIS A 262 31.38 19.32 27.68
CA HIS A 262 31.89 19.98 28.88
C HIS A 262 32.62 19.01 29.86
N THR A 263 33.93 19.18 30.05
CA THR A 263 34.49 19.05 31.42
C THR A 263 34.11 20.31 32.19
N LYS A 264 32.99 20.28 32.92
CA LYS A 264 32.75 21.25 33.99
C LYS A 264 33.15 20.59 35.30
N GLN A 265 34.29 21.03 35.84
CA GLN A 265 34.61 20.80 37.24
C GLN A 265 33.41 21.18 38.10
N ILE A 266 33.15 20.32 39.08
CA ILE A 266 32.21 20.52 40.17
C ILE A 266 32.46 21.90 40.77
N ALA A 267 31.49 22.79 40.66
CA ALA A 267 31.33 23.93 41.54
C ALA A 267 29.92 23.87 42.12
N ASP A 268 29.90 23.55 43.41
CA ASP A 268 28.81 23.65 44.35
C ASP A 268 27.97 24.92 44.15
N SER A 269 26.64 24.76 44.18
CA SER A 269 25.69 25.86 44.38
C SER A 269 24.28 25.29 44.58
N THR A 270 23.97 24.98 45.83
CA THR A 270 22.61 24.90 46.37
C THR A 270 21.77 26.16 46.08
N GLN A 271 20.63 26.01 45.43
CA GLN A 271 19.35 26.76 45.56
C GLN A 271 18.54 26.52 44.28
N GLY A 272 17.25 26.21 44.26
CA GLY A 272 16.18 26.24 45.24
C GLY A 272 14.89 26.31 44.40
N ARG A 273 13.94 25.42 44.65
CA ARG A 273 12.62 25.38 43.99
C ARG A 273 11.96 26.76 43.95
N ARG A 274 11.24 27.05 42.86
CA ARG A 274 9.93 27.71 42.92
C ARG A 274 9.09 27.42 41.68
N SER A 275 7.94 26.80 41.93
CA SER A 275 6.82 26.65 41.01
C SER A 275 6.26 28.02 40.60
N MET A 276 5.82 28.13 39.34
CA MET A 276 4.80 29.12 38.99
C MET A 276 3.83 28.50 37.97
N LYS A 277 2.60 28.30 38.42
CA LYS A 277 1.44 28.01 37.59
C LYS A 277 1.03 29.30 36.89
N LEU A 278 0.74 29.27 35.59
CA LEU A 278 -0.22 30.21 35.02
C LEU A 278 -1.04 29.52 33.93
N ALA A 279 -2.32 29.37 34.23
CA ALA A 279 -3.36 29.01 33.30
C ALA A 279 -3.77 30.25 32.50
N ILE A 280 -3.86 30.14 31.19
CA ILE A 280 -4.67 31.05 30.37
C ILE A 280 -5.46 30.19 29.39
N ALA A 281 -6.75 30.06 29.69
CA ALA A 281 -7.75 29.55 28.76
C ALA A 281 -8.11 30.68 27.79
N PHE A 282 -7.92 30.46 26.49
CA PHE A 282 -8.63 31.19 25.45
C PHE A 282 -9.41 30.19 24.62
N GLY A 283 -10.72 30.13 24.88
CA GLY A 283 -11.68 29.49 23.99
C GLY A 283 -11.86 30.34 22.75
N LEU A 284 -11.59 29.76 21.59
CA LEU A 284 -12.08 30.25 20.30
C LEU A 284 -12.94 29.16 19.69
N VAL A 285 -14.25 29.37 19.81
CA VAL A 285 -15.29 28.64 19.09
C VAL A 285 -15.18 29.04 17.62
N PHE A 286 -14.61 28.17 16.80
CA PHE A 286 -14.75 28.26 15.34
C PHE A 286 -16.13 27.72 14.94
N PRO A 287 -16.94 28.46 14.18
CA PRO A 287 -18.17 27.91 13.64
C PRO A 287 -17.79 26.91 12.54
N LEU A 288 -18.25 25.68 12.70
CA LEU A 288 -18.25 24.64 11.67
C LEU A 288 -19.10 25.15 10.50
N LEU A 289 -18.47 25.70 9.46
CA LEU A 289 -19.07 25.72 8.14
C LEU A 289 -18.95 24.31 7.59
N ALA A 290 -19.98 23.50 7.85
CA ALA A 290 -20.18 22.25 7.14
C ALA A 290 -20.37 22.60 5.65
N VAL A 291 -19.30 22.50 4.88
CA VAL A 291 -19.38 22.34 3.43
C VAL A 291 -20.14 21.03 3.24
N SER A 292 -21.43 21.12 2.99
CA SER A 292 -22.22 19.98 2.52
C SER A 292 -21.64 19.59 1.18
N SER A 293 -20.74 18.61 1.18
CA SER A 293 -20.51 17.77 0.01
C SER A 293 -21.89 17.33 -0.46
N ALA A 294 -22.25 17.71 -1.69
CA ALA A 294 -23.48 17.26 -2.29
C ALA A 294 -23.35 15.76 -2.55
N ALA A 295 -23.59 14.95 -1.51
CA ALA A 295 -23.63 13.50 -1.60
C ALA A 295 -24.57 13.12 -2.74
N GLU A 296 -24.04 12.49 -3.78
CA GLU A 296 -24.88 12.02 -4.88
C GLU A 296 -25.95 11.08 -4.31
N ARG A 297 -27.21 11.37 -4.64
CA ARG A 297 -28.38 10.71 -4.06
C ARG A 297 -28.71 9.44 -4.81
N PHE A 298 -28.19 8.29 -4.40
CA PHE A 298 -28.74 6.98 -4.79
C PHE A 298 -29.85 6.50 -3.84
N ASP A 299 -30.58 5.44 -4.21
CA ASP A 299 -31.76 4.98 -3.47
C ASP A 299 -31.56 3.63 -2.78
N PHE A 300 -30.84 2.69 -3.40
CA PHE A 300 -30.57 1.35 -2.88
C PHE A 300 -29.26 0.79 -3.47
N PHE A 301 -28.76 -0.34 -2.97
CA PHE A 301 -27.68 -1.08 -3.62
C PHE A 301 -28.16 -2.35 -4.30
N TYR A 302 -27.55 -2.68 -5.43
CA TYR A 302 -27.43 -4.07 -5.85
C TYR A 302 -26.20 -4.71 -5.22
N PHE A 303 -26.42 -5.71 -4.37
CA PHE A 303 -25.38 -6.64 -3.95
C PHE A 303 -25.34 -7.81 -4.93
N VAL A 304 -24.27 -7.86 -5.73
CA VAL A 304 -24.13 -8.79 -6.85
C VAL A 304 -23.13 -9.87 -6.49
N GLN A 305 -23.59 -11.11 -6.55
CA GLN A 305 -22.75 -12.29 -6.41
C GLN A 305 -22.70 -13.05 -7.74
N GLN A 306 -21.56 -13.63 -8.06
CA GLN A 306 -21.26 -14.31 -9.31
C GLN A 306 -20.82 -15.75 -9.07
N TRP A 307 -21.29 -16.67 -9.91
CA TRP A 307 -20.81 -18.04 -9.90
C TRP A 307 -19.51 -18.18 -10.71
N PRO A 308 -18.39 -18.64 -10.12
CA PRO A 308 -17.10 -18.72 -10.81
C PRO A 308 -17.10 -19.71 -11.97
N GLY A 309 -17.83 -20.84 -11.87
CA GLY A 309 -17.94 -21.83 -12.94
C GLY A 309 -18.44 -21.20 -14.24
N SER A 310 -19.58 -20.49 -14.15
CA SER A 310 -20.21 -19.83 -15.29
C SER A 310 -19.44 -18.63 -15.84
N PHE A 311 -18.50 -18.06 -15.08
CA PHE A 311 -17.58 -17.06 -15.63
C PHE A 311 -16.49 -17.72 -16.48
N CYS A 312 -16.00 -18.88 -16.03
CA CYS A 312 -14.81 -19.54 -16.54
C CYS A 312 -15.05 -20.46 -17.75
N ASP A 313 -16.26 -20.98 -17.92
CA ASP A 313 -16.62 -21.94 -18.97
C ASP A 313 -17.17 -21.28 -20.25
N THR A 314 -17.15 -19.96 -20.32
CA THR A 314 -17.42 -19.24 -21.58
C THR A 314 -16.24 -19.37 -22.54
N TRP A 315 -16.46 -19.09 -23.84
CA TRP A 315 -15.40 -19.06 -24.84
C TRP A 315 -14.21 -18.13 -24.50
N ARG A 316 -14.38 -17.18 -23.57
CA ARG A 316 -13.33 -16.26 -23.13
C ARG A 316 -12.33 -16.90 -22.16
N GLY A 317 -12.72 -17.98 -21.48
CA GLY A 317 -11.96 -18.55 -20.38
C GLY A 317 -11.80 -17.58 -19.20
N CYS A 318 -11.05 -18.02 -18.19
CA CYS A 318 -10.70 -17.21 -17.02
C CYS A 318 -9.30 -17.52 -16.52
N CYS A 319 -8.81 -16.69 -15.60
CA CYS A 319 -7.57 -16.91 -14.88
C CYS A 319 -7.83 -16.85 -13.39
N PHE A 320 -7.21 -17.75 -12.63
CA PHE A 320 -7.31 -17.72 -11.18
C PHE A 320 -6.43 -16.62 -10.58
N PRO A 321 -6.80 -16.07 -9.41
CA PRO A 321 -5.96 -15.11 -8.71
C PRO A 321 -4.64 -15.74 -8.26
N ASP A 322 -3.67 -14.90 -7.91
CA ASP A 322 -2.34 -15.35 -7.45
C ASP A 322 -2.38 -16.22 -6.18
N THR A 323 -3.52 -16.18 -5.47
CA THR A 323 -3.80 -17.03 -4.29
C THR A 323 -4.28 -18.44 -4.65
N GLY A 324 -4.47 -18.73 -5.94
CA GLY A 324 -4.89 -20.04 -6.45
C GLY A 324 -6.36 -20.10 -6.86
N LYS A 325 -6.82 -21.31 -7.22
CA LYS A 325 -8.21 -21.56 -7.64
C LYS A 325 -9.19 -21.22 -6.50
N PRO A 326 -10.19 -20.33 -6.72
CA PRO A 326 -11.20 -20.04 -5.72
C PRO A 326 -12.04 -21.26 -5.35
N ALA A 327 -12.69 -21.22 -4.18
CA ALA A 327 -13.66 -22.23 -3.78
C ALA A 327 -14.84 -22.27 -4.78
N ALA A 328 -15.50 -23.44 -4.88
CA ALA A 328 -16.74 -23.60 -5.65
C ALA A 328 -17.92 -22.99 -4.87
N ASP A 329 -17.88 -21.66 -4.71
CA ASP A 329 -18.82 -20.84 -3.97
C ASP A 329 -19.05 -19.53 -4.73
N PHE A 330 -20.23 -18.93 -4.58
CA PHE A 330 -20.53 -17.62 -5.17
C PHE A 330 -19.53 -16.57 -4.68
N GLY A 331 -18.80 -15.91 -5.59
CA GLY A 331 -17.94 -14.77 -5.25
C GLY A 331 -18.73 -13.46 -5.31
N ILE A 332 -18.33 -12.47 -4.51
CA ILE A 332 -18.83 -11.10 -4.64
C ILE A 332 -18.33 -10.54 -5.98
N HIS A 333 -19.21 -9.89 -6.73
CA HIS A 333 -18.87 -9.04 -7.86
C HIS A 333 -18.84 -7.58 -7.41
N GLY A 334 -19.89 -7.12 -6.73
CA GLY A 334 -19.86 -5.82 -6.06
C GLY A 334 -21.12 -5.37 -5.36
N LEU A 335 -21.04 -4.19 -4.76
CA LEU A 335 -22.10 -3.54 -4.01
C LEU A 335 -22.38 -2.18 -4.67
N TRP A 336 -23.40 -2.12 -5.53
CA TRP A 336 -23.53 -1.04 -6.51
C TRP A 336 -24.68 -0.10 -6.16
N PRO A 337 -24.41 1.17 -5.82
CA PRO A 337 -25.45 2.19 -5.66
C PRO A 337 -26.33 2.29 -6.93
N ASN A 338 -27.64 2.41 -6.76
CA ASN A 338 -28.59 2.45 -7.87
C ASN A 338 -29.80 3.35 -7.55
N TYR A 339 -30.46 3.86 -8.59
CA TYR A 339 -31.68 4.67 -8.45
C TYR A 339 -32.92 3.77 -8.56
N ALA A 340 -33.91 3.97 -7.68
CA ALA A 340 -35.19 3.27 -7.71
C ALA A 340 -36.09 3.76 -8.84
N HIS A 341 -35.98 5.04 -9.20
CA HIS A 341 -36.72 5.64 -10.29
C HIS A 341 -35.80 5.85 -11.50
N CYS A 342 -35.79 4.87 -12.41
CA CYS A 342 -35.08 4.97 -13.68
C CYS A 342 -36.04 4.93 -14.87
N HIS A 343 -36.24 6.08 -15.52
CA HIS A 343 -36.92 6.14 -16.81
C HIS A 343 -35.89 5.94 -17.93
N ARG A 344 -36.03 4.85 -18.67
CA ARG A 344 -35.31 4.68 -19.94
C ARG A 344 -35.90 5.68 -20.94
N HIS A 345 -35.06 6.26 -21.78
CA HIS A 345 -35.49 7.09 -22.91
C HIS A 345 -36.56 6.34 -23.73
N GLY A 346 -37.81 6.84 -23.72
CA GLY A 346 -38.93 6.21 -24.44
C GLY A 346 -40.33 6.42 -23.84
N ASP A 347 -40.46 6.89 -22.60
CA ASP A 347 -41.76 7.20 -21.99
C ASP A 347 -42.04 8.72 -22.03
N ASP A 348 -43.10 9.13 -22.72
CA ASP A 348 -43.50 10.54 -22.89
C ASP A 348 -44.19 11.08 -21.63
N ASP A 349 -43.43 11.64 -20.68
CA ASP A 349 -43.97 12.45 -19.58
C ASP A 349 -43.07 13.66 -19.23
N VAL A 350 -43.70 14.73 -18.76
CA VAL A 350 -43.18 16.09 -18.54
C VAL A 350 -42.14 16.19 -17.40
N PHE A 351 -41.88 15.12 -16.66
CA PHE A 351 -40.81 15.06 -15.64
C PHE A 351 -39.39 14.75 -16.18
N SER A 352 -39.18 14.82 -17.51
CA SER A 352 -37.89 14.49 -18.15
C SER A 352 -36.73 15.51 -18.00
N ILE A 353 -36.87 16.50 -17.12
CA ILE A 353 -35.80 17.48 -16.84
C ILE A 353 -34.65 16.83 -16.04
N ILE A 354 -34.96 15.98 -15.05
CA ILE A 354 -33.93 15.30 -14.23
C ILE A 354 -33.26 14.16 -15.04
N GLY A 355 -34.03 13.42 -15.84
CA GLY A 355 -33.51 12.33 -16.68
C GLY A 355 -32.53 12.80 -17.78
N ARG A 356 -32.72 14.03 -18.30
CA ARG A 356 -31.78 14.65 -19.25
C ARG A 356 -30.46 15.07 -18.60
N LEU A 357 -30.46 15.47 -17.33
CA LEU A 357 -29.25 15.82 -16.58
C LEU A 357 -28.37 14.60 -16.26
N LEU A 358 -28.97 13.42 -16.01
CA LEU A 358 -28.26 12.17 -15.67
C LEU A 358 -27.95 11.25 -16.88
N ARG A 359 -28.15 11.72 -18.11
CA ARG A 359 -27.93 10.96 -19.37
C ARG A 359 -28.65 9.59 -19.43
N GLY A 360 -29.80 9.45 -18.78
CA GLY A 360 -30.59 8.21 -18.80
C GLY A 360 -29.92 6.97 -18.15
N ARG A 361 -28.90 7.17 -17.30
CA ARG A 361 -28.29 6.07 -16.53
C ARG A 361 -29.07 5.81 -15.24
N CYS A 362 -29.21 4.53 -14.87
CA CYS A 362 -29.97 4.10 -13.69
C CYS A 362 -29.12 3.99 -12.41
N TRP A 363 -27.85 4.42 -12.45
CA TRP A 363 -26.93 4.37 -11.30
C TRP A 363 -25.89 5.50 -11.37
N PRO A 364 -25.40 5.99 -10.21
CA PRO A 364 -24.20 6.82 -10.15
C PRO A 364 -22.94 5.97 -10.36
N GLN A 365 -21.87 6.59 -10.86
CA GLN A 365 -20.57 5.94 -11.00
C GLN A 365 -19.42 6.97 -11.03
N TYR A 366 -18.24 6.58 -10.55
CA TYR A 366 -17.03 7.40 -10.53
C TYR A 366 -17.21 8.73 -9.76
N CYS A 367 -17.85 8.69 -8.60
CA CYS A 367 -18.20 9.89 -7.83
C CYS A 367 -17.01 10.52 -7.06
N GLY A 368 -15.84 9.87 -7.07
CA GLY A 368 -14.63 10.33 -6.39
C GLY A 368 -13.81 11.38 -7.16
N GLY A 369 -14.23 11.78 -8.37
CA GLY A 369 -13.46 12.62 -9.27
C GLY A 369 -12.62 11.79 -10.27
N ASP A 370 -12.48 12.34 -11.48
CA ASP A 370 -11.69 11.75 -12.58
C ASP A 370 -10.57 12.69 -13.05
N ASP A 371 -10.32 13.80 -12.35
CA ASP A 371 -9.31 14.78 -12.75
C ASP A 371 -7.91 14.25 -12.41
N ASP A 372 -7.02 14.28 -13.42
CA ASP A 372 -5.65 13.72 -13.44
C ASP A 372 -4.66 14.29 -12.40
N GLY A 373 -5.16 14.97 -11.35
CA GLY A 373 -4.38 15.54 -10.26
C GLY A 373 -5.01 15.46 -8.86
N ASP A 374 -6.20 14.87 -8.70
CA ASP A 374 -6.82 14.64 -7.39
C ASP A 374 -6.68 13.17 -6.98
N GLU A 375 -6.35 12.90 -5.71
CA GLU A 375 -6.31 11.53 -5.16
C GLU A 375 -7.70 10.97 -4.87
N GLY A 376 -8.74 11.80 -5.05
CA GLY A 376 -10.15 11.42 -4.95
C GLY A 376 -10.47 10.11 -5.67
N GLY A 377 -11.00 9.14 -4.92
CA GLY A 377 -11.50 7.87 -5.45
C GLY A 377 -10.49 6.75 -5.68
N LYS A 378 -9.21 6.93 -5.32
CA LYS A 378 -8.26 5.79 -5.28
C LYS A 378 -8.50 4.94 -4.03
N LEU A 379 -8.54 3.63 -4.20
CA LEU A 379 -8.58 2.70 -3.07
C LEU A 379 -7.17 2.61 -2.49
N SER A 380 -7.00 3.08 -1.26
CA SER A 380 -5.77 2.80 -0.52
C SER A 380 -5.76 1.33 -0.09
N PRO A 381 -4.70 0.57 -0.42
CA PRO A 381 -4.39 -0.69 0.21
C PRO A 381 -4.66 -0.81 1.71
N TRP A 382 -4.30 0.23 2.44
CA TRP A 382 -4.36 0.24 3.89
C TRP A 382 -5.75 0.37 4.45
N ALA A 383 -6.61 1.09 3.74
CA ALA A 383 -7.99 1.32 4.15
C ALA A 383 -8.78 0.01 4.29
N ILE A 384 -8.28 -1.11 3.75
CA ILE A 384 -8.94 -2.42 3.81
C ILE A 384 -8.01 -3.54 4.29
N ARG A 385 -6.87 -3.21 4.90
CA ARG A 385 -5.77 -4.16 5.19
C ARG A 385 -6.26 -5.42 5.92
N ASP A 386 -7.07 -5.24 6.96
CA ASP A 386 -7.63 -6.31 7.78
C ASP A 386 -8.69 -7.16 7.04
N LEU A 387 -9.30 -6.60 6.00
CA LEU A 387 -10.31 -7.27 5.18
C LEU A 387 -9.70 -8.10 4.03
N VAL A 388 -8.44 -7.84 3.65
CA VAL A 388 -7.81 -8.42 2.44
C VAL A 388 -7.92 -9.95 2.40
N ALA A 389 -7.60 -10.65 3.49
CA ALA A 389 -7.67 -12.12 3.49
C ALA A 389 -9.11 -12.64 3.24
N SER A 390 -10.11 -11.91 3.74
CA SER A 390 -11.51 -12.21 3.48
C SER A 390 -11.92 -11.84 2.06
N LEU A 391 -11.46 -10.70 1.53
CA LEU A 391 -11.71 -10.28 0.15
C LEU A 391 -11.06 -11.22 -0.88
N GLN A 392 -9.85 -11.74 -0.62
CA GLN A 392 -9.22 -12.74 -1.49
C GLN A 392 -10.06 -14.01 -1.61
N ARG A 393 -10.65 -14.47 -0.51
CA ARG A 393 -11.49 -15.66 -0.50
C ARG A 393 -12.86 -15.42 -1.12
N ASN A 394 -13.45 -14.26 -0.86
CA ASN A 394 -14.88 -14.01 -1.11
C ASN A 394 -15.15 -13.09 -2.29
N TRP A 395 -14.16 -12.34 -2.77
CA TRP A 395 -14.27 -11.37 -3.87
C TRP A 395 -13.06 -11.48 -4.83
N PRO A 396 -12.67 -12.68 -5.29
CA PRO A 396 -11.50 -12.85 -6.15
C PRO A 396 -11.73 -12.27 -7.55
N THR A 397 -10.65 -11.82 -8.19
CA THR A 397 -10.67 -11.60 -9.65
C THR A 397 -10.61 -12.94 -10.39
N LEU A 398 -11.35 -13.06 -11.48
CA LEU A 398 -11.23 -14.15 -12.46
C LEU A 398 -10.67 -13.66 -13.81
N SER A 399 -10.22 -12.39 -13.86
CA SER A 399 -9.72 -11.76 -15.09
C SER A 399 -8.26 -12.12 -15.37
N CYS A 400 -7.95 -12.46 -16.62
CA CYS A 400 -6.59 -12.72 -17.09
C CYS A 400 -5.68 -11.49 -17.24
N LYS A 401 -6.13 -10.29 -16.83
CA LYS A 401 -5.34 -9.05 -17.02
C LYS A 401 -4.20 -8.87 -16.01
N SER A 402 -4.31 -9.42 -14.80
CA SER A 402 -3.26 -9.22 -13.78
C SER A 402 -3.17 -10.28 -12.68
N GLY A 403 -4.13 -11.20 -12.51
CA GLY A 403 -4.17 -12.12 -11.34
C GLY A 403 -4.41 -11.43 -9.99
N ASP A 404 -4.02 -10.16 -9.88
CA ASP A 404 -4.21 -9.29 -8.74
C ASP A 404 -5.67 -8.90 -8.53
N SER A 405 -6.25 -9.40 -7.43
CA SER A 405 -7.60 -9.06 -7.00
C SER A 405 -7.71 -7.62 -6.47
N PHE A 406 -6.62 -7.03 -5.98
CA PHE A 406 -6.65 -5.65 -5.49
C PHE A 406 -6.95 -4.65 -6.60
N ARG A 407 -6.43 -4.87 -7.80
CA ARG A 407 -6.80 -4.09 -8.99
C ARG A 407 -8.30 -4.14 -9.27
N PHE A 408 -8.93 -5.31 -9.09
CA PHE A 408 -10.37 -5.45 -9.27
C PHE A 408 -11.15 -4.71 -8.17
N TRP A 409 -10.77 -4.85 -6.90
CA TRP A 409 -11.39 -4.08 -5.82
C TRP A 409 -11.21 -2.58 -6.00
N SER A 410 -10.04 -2.14 -6.46
CA SER A 410 -9.77 -0.74 -6.77
C SER A 410 -10.70 -0.21 -7.86
N TYR A 411 -11.00 -1.02 -8.87
CA TYR A 411 -11.97 -0.69 -9.90
C TYR A 411 -13.40 -0.61 -9.35
N GLU A 412 -13.81 -1.60 -8.56
CA GLU A 412 -15.14 -1.62 -7.92
C GLU A 412 -15.31 -0.44 -6.95
N TRP A 413 -14.29 -0.12 -6.16
CA TRP A 413 -14.28 1.07 -5.32
C TRP A 413 -14.39 2.34 -6.15
N LYS A 414 -13.48 2.54 -7.12
CA LYS A 414 -13.46 3.77 -7.92
C LYS A 414 -14.80 3.98 -8.63
N LYS A 415 -15.35 2.94 -9.25
CA LYS A 415 -16.58 3.03 -10.04
C LYS A 415 -17.85 3.08 -9.19
N HIS A 416 -17.94 2.27 -8.14
CA HIS A 416 -19.18 2.07 -7.37
C HIS A 416 -19.05 2.53 -5.92
N GLY A 417 -17.97 2.13 -5.24
CA GLY A 417 -17.74 2.49 -3.84
C GLY A 417 -17.67 3.99 -3.57
N THR A 418 -17.05 4.78 -4.45
CA THR A 418 -17.01 6.25 -4.33
C THR A 418 -18.40 6.89 -4.34
N CYS A 419 -19.41 6.22 -4.86
CA CYS A 419 -20.80 6.69 -4.91
C CYS A 419 -21.66 6.18 -3.75
N SER A 420 -21.08 5.41 -2.83
CA SER A 420 -21.82 4.68 -1.79
C SER A 420 -22.11 5.50 -0.53
N ASN A 421 -21.51 6.68 -0.39
CA ASN A 421 -21.45 7.45 0.87
C ASN A 421 -20.81 6.68 2.04
N LEU A 422 -19.99 5.66 1.75
CA LEU A 422 -19.22 4.89 2.73
C LEU A 422 -17.74 5.17 2.57
N GLU A 423 -17.01 5.04 3.67
CA GLU A 423 -15.54 4.91 3.62
C GLU A 423 -15.16 3.56 2.97
N PRO A 424 -13.95 3.45 2.38
CA PRO A 424 -13.53 2.22 1.71
C PRO A 424 -13.67 0.98 2.60
N HIS A 425 -13.21 1.03 3.84
CA HIS A 425 -13.31 -0.09 4.79
C HIS A 425 -14.76 -0.58 4.93
N ASP A 426 -15.66 0.34 5.24
CA ASP A 426 -17.09 0.08 5.46
C ASP A 426 -17.76 -0.51 4.22
N TYR A 427 -17.42 -0.02 3.03
CA TYR A 427 -17.96 -0.54 1.77
C TYR A 427 -17.63 -2.03 1.57
N PHE A 428 -16.36 -2.41 1.76
CA PHE A 428 -15.92 -3.79 1.61
C PHE A 428 -16.40 -4.67 2.78
N ALA A 429 -16.39 -4.17 4.01
CA ALA A 429 -16.86 -4.89 5.18
C ALA A 429 -18.36 -5.23 5.07
N ARG A 430 -19.20 -4.30 4.60
CA ARG A 430 -20.64 -4.53 4.39
C ARG A 430 -20.91 -5.58 3.33
N ALA A 431 -20.21 -5.54 2.20
CA ALA A 431 -20.34 -6.57 1.16
C ALA A 431 -19.93 -7.97 1.67
N LEU A 432 -18.84 -8.06 2.44
CA LEU A 432 -18.42 -9.32 3.09
C LEU A 432 -19.46 -9.83 4.08
N ALA A 433 -20.02 -8.93 4.91
CA ALA A 433 -21.06 -9.29 5.88
C ALA A 433 -22.34 -9.79 5.21
N LEU A 434 -22.78 -9.15 4.13
CA LEU A 434 -23.93 -9.59 3.33
C LEU A 434 -23.71 -10.97 2.72
N LYS A 435 -22.52 -11.25 2.16
CA LYS A 435 -22.19 -12.60 1.66
C LYS A 435 -22.26 -13.64 2.76
N ALA A 436 -21.68 -13.34 3.93
CA ALA A 436 -21.65 -14.28 5.05
C ALA A 436 -23.05 -14.56 5.61
N ALA A 437 -23.92 -13.55 5.68
CA ALA A 437 -25.29 -13.70 6.18
C ALA A 437 -26.24 -14.40 5.18
N HIS A 438 -25.98 -14.26 3.87
CA HIS A 438 -26.85 -14.76 2.80
C HIS A 438 -26.07 -15.63 1.81
N ASN A 439 -25.63 -16.80 2.29
CA ASN A 439 -24.84 -17.74 1.52
C ASN A 439 -25.70 -18.43 0.43
N LEU A 440 -25.63 -17.91 -0.80
CA LEU A 440 -26.41 -18.43 -1.94
C LEU A 440 -26.10 -19.89 -2.26
N THR A 441 -24.85 -20.34 -2.11
CA THR A 441 -24.45 -21.73 -2.38
C THR A 441 -25.14 -22.69 -1.41
N GLU A 442 -25.18 -22.36 -0.13
CA GLU A 442 -25.88 -23.15 0.88
C GLU A 442 -27.40 -23.12 0.68
N ILE A 443 -27.98 -21.94 0.39
CA ILE A 443 -29.41 -21.79 0.13
C ILE A 443 -29.87 -22.67 -1.04
N LEU A 444 -29.15 -22.62 -2.17
CA LEU A 444 -29.46 -23.43 -3.35
C LEU A 444 -29.26 -24.92 -3.07
N SER A 445 -28.15 -25.29 -2.41
CA SER A 445 -27.87 -26.69 -2.07
C SER A 445 -28.93 -27.29 -1.14
N ALA A 446 -29.44 -26.52 -0.18
CA ALA A 446 -30.53 -26.94 0.71
C ALA A 446 -31.86 -27.18 -0.03
N ALA A 447 -32.04 -26.55 -1.20
CA ALA A 447 -33.16 -26.79 -2.10
C ALA A 447 -32.91 -27.93 -3.11
N GLY A 448 -31.78 -28.62 -3.02
CA GLY A 448 -31.37 -29.66 -3.98
C GLY A 448 -30.83 -29.12 -5.30
N ILE A 449 -30.55 -27.81 -5.37
CA ILE A 449 -29.97 -27.14 -6.54
C ILE A 449 -28.46 -27.07 -6.32
N VAL A 450 -27.76 -28.07 -6.85
CA VAL A 450 -26.30 -28.21 -6.72
C VAL A 450 -25.61 -28.10 -8.08
N PRO A 451 -24.34 -27.64 -8.13
CA PRO A 451 -23.58 -27.64 -9.37
C PRO A 451 -23.50 -29.04 -10.00
N SER A 452 -23.78 -29.15 -11.30
CA SER A 452 -23.84 -30.40 -12.05
C SER A 452 -23.54 -30.17 -13.52
N ALA A 453 -22.82 -31.13 -14.13
CA ALA A 453 -22.57 -31.14 -15.57
C ALA A 453 -23.78 -31.68 -16.39
N THR A 454 -24.78 -32.25 -15.73
CA THR A 454 -25.89 -32.94 -16.41
C THR A 454 -27.27 -32.54 -15.90
N ALA A 455 -27.37 -32.12 -14.63
CA ALA A 455 -28.63 -31.69 -14.06
C ALA A 455 -28.94 -30.26 -14.50
N THR A 456 -30.22 -29.99 -14.73
CA THR A 456 -30.70 -28.69 -15.14
C THR A 456 -31.88 -28.28 -14.27
N TYR A 457 -32.00 -26.98 -13.99
CA TYR A 457 -32.97 -26.45 -13.05
C TYR A 457 -33.84 -25.39 -13.70
N SER A 458 -35.13 -25.36 -13.37
CA SER A 458 -35.99 -24.27 -13.85
C SER A 458 -35.63 -22.95 -13.17
N LEU A 459 -35.72 -21.84 -13.88
CA LEU A 459 -35.47 -20.49 -13.38
C LEU A 459 -36.40 -20.18 -12.21
N ASP A 460 -37.65 -20.62 -12.28
CA ASP A 460 -38.62 -20.50 -11.20
C ASP A 460 -38.14 -21.23 -9.95
N SER A 461 -37.66 -22.48 -10.07
CA SER A 461 -37.12 -23.22 -8.91
C SER A 461 -35.89 -22.56 -8.28
N VAL A 462 -35.00 -21.97 -9.09
CA VAL A 462 -33.83 -21.22 -8.60
C VAL A 462 -34.28 -19.93 -7.89
N SER A 463 -35.18 -19.18 -8.53
CA SER A 463 -35.75 -17.95 -8.01
C SER A 463 -36.50 -18.17 -6.68
N ASP A 464 -37.33 -19.20 -6.60
CA ASP A 464 -38.09 -19.56 -5.41
C ASP A 464 -37.18 -20.03 -4.27
N ALA A 465 -36.13 -20.81 -4.57
CA ALA A 465 -35.16 -21.24 -3.57
C ALA A 465 -34.41 -20.03 -2.97
N ILE A 466 -33.95 -19.10 -3.82
CA ILE A 466 -33.29 -17.87 -3.37
C ILE A 466 -34.26 -17.03 -2.53
N ALA A 467 -35.48 -16.78 -3.05
CA ALA A 467 -36.47 -15.97 -2.35
C ALA A 467 -36.86 -16.55 -0.98
N LYS A 468 -36.99 -17.88 -0.89
CA LYS A 468 -37.23 -18.57 0.38
C LYS A 468 -36.04 -18.46 1.34
N GLY A 469 -34.81 -18.54 0.83
CA GLY A 469 -33.59 -18.49 1.64
C GLY A 469 -33.26 -17.10 2.18
N ILE A 470 -33.45 -16.06 1.36
CA ILE A 470 -33.10 -14.68 1.73
C ILE A 470 -34.29 -13.85 2.20
N GLY A 471 -35.53 -14.32 1.98
CA GLY A 471 -36.77 -13.63 2.37
C GLY A 471 -37.26 -12.57 1.36
N PHE A 472 -36.52 -12.33 0.27
CA PHE A 472 -36.80 -11.30 -0.73
C PHE A 472 -36.59 -11.84 -2.14
N LYS A 473 -37.29 -11.26 -3.13
CA LYS A 473 -37.04 -11.60 -4.53
C LYS A 473 -35.73 -10.98 -5.01
N ALA A 474 -34.86 -11.81 -5.57
CA ALA A 474 -33.62 -11.37 -6.24
C ALA A 474 -33.80 -11.32 -7.76
N ASN A 475 -33.01 -10.49 -8.43
CA ASN A 475 -32.88 -10.53 -9.89
C ASN A 475 -31.82 -11.58 -10.28
N ILE A 476 -32.09 -12.36 -11.33
CA ILE A 476 -31.20 -13.43 -11.81
C ILE A 476 -30.70 -13.11 -13.22
N GLU A 477 -29.39 -13.18 -13.40
CA GLU A 477 -28.73 -13.06 -14.70
C GLU A 477 -28.11 -14.39 -15.12
N CYS A 478 -28.33 -14.75 -16.39
CA CYS A 478 -27.68 -15.88 -17.04
C CYS A 478 -26.72 -15.41 -18.12
N ASN A 479 -25.67 -16.18 -18.33
CA ASN A 479 -24.84 -16.11 -19.53
C ASN A 479 -24.93 -17.44 -20.30
N ARG A 480 -24.05 -17.64 -21.29
CA ARG A 480 -23.94 -18.89 -22.04
C ARG A 480 -22.53 -19.44 -21.93
N ASP A 481 -22.41 -20.75 -21.76
CA ASP A 481 -21.14 -21.47 -21.78
C ASP A 481 -20.57 -21.58 -23.21
N SER A 482 -19.49 -22.34 -23.37
CA SER A 482 -18.87 -22.61 -24.67
C SER A 482 -19.76 -23.39 -25.65
N ASP A 483 -20.70 -24.18 -25.13
CA ASP A 483 -21.62 -25.02 -25.91
C ASP A 483 -22.91 -24.26 -26.27
N GLY A 484 -23.09 -23.06 -25.70
CA GLY A 484 -24.21 -22.17 -25.94
C GLY A 484 -25.38 -22.38 -24.99
N GLU A 485 -25.25 -23.23 -23.98
CA GLU A 485 -26.30 -23.51 -22.99
C GLU A 485 -26.46 -22.36 -22.01
N SER A 486 -27.69 -22.10 -21.58
CA SER A 486 -27.97 -21.02 -20.62
C SER A 486 -27.63 -21.49 -19.21
N GLN A 487 -26.90 -20.66 -18.46
CA GLN A 487 -26.43 -21.01 -17.12
C GLN A 487 -26.50 -19.83 -16.14
N LEU A 488 -26.66 -20.16 -14.85
CA LEU A 488 -26.78 -19.17 -13.77
C LEU A 488 -25.45 -18.43 -13.59
N TYR A 489 -25.42 -17.14 -13.90
CA TYR A 489 -24.21 -16.36 -13.87
C TYR A 489 -24.11 -15.46 -12.64
N GLN A 490 -25.10 -14.59 -12.43
CA GLN A 490 -25.10 -13.61 -11.34
C GLN A 490 -26.47 -13.52 -10.67
N VAL A 491 -26.44 -13.27 -9.35
CA VAL A 491 -27.61 -13.02 -8.52
C VAL A 491 -27.49 -11.63 -7.92
N TYR A 492 -28.53 -10.83 -8.12
CA TYR A 492 -28.61 -9.43 -7.75
C TYR A 492 -29.62 -9.28 -6.60
N GLN A 493 -29.11 -9.11 -5.39
CA GLN A 493 -29.89 -8.88 -4.18
C GLN A 493 -29.99 -7.38 -3.94
N CYS A 494 -31.15 -6.88 -3.54
CA CYS A 494 -31.30 -5.47 -3.22
C CYS A 494 -31.07 -5.22 -1.74
N VAL A 495 -30.33 -4.16 -1.44
CA VAL A 495 -29.94 -3.76 -0.08
C VAL A 495 -30.36 -2.32 0.15
N ASP A 496 -30.77 -2.01 1.38
CA ASP A 496 -31.06 -0.66 1.82
C ASP A 496 -29.92 0.32 1.54
N LYS A 497 -30.20 1.63 1.59
CA LYS A 497 -29.22 2.68 1.30
C LYS A 497 -28.05 2.70 2.29
N GLU A 498 -28.23 2.09 3.45
CA GLU A 498 -27.18 1.85 4.43
C GLU A 498 -26.33 0.62 4.08
N GLY A 499 -26.64 -0.15 3.05
CA GLY A 499 -25.85 -1.34 2.66
C GLY A 499 -25.80 -2.41 3.76
N LYS A 500 -26.85 -2.52 4.59
CA LYS A 500 -26.88 -3.43 5.76
C LYS A 500 -27.96 -4.48 5.65
N ASN A 501 -29.16 -4.13 5.21
CA ASN A 501 -30.30 -5.05 5.21
C ASN A 501 -30.81 -5.31 3.80
N LEU A 502 -31.15 -6.57 3.52
CA LEU A 502 -31.85 -6.91 2.28
C LEU A 502 -33.24 -6.27 2.25
N MET A 503 -33.70 -5.97 1.03
CA MET A 503 -35.02 -5.43 0.75
C MET A 503 -35.55 -5.97 -0.59
N ASP A 504 -36.84 -5.81 -0.84
CA ASP A 504 -37.40 -6.09 -2.16
C ASP A 504 -36.80 -5.16 -3.22
N CYS A 505 -36.47 -5.72 -4.38
CA CYS A 505 -35.87 -4.95 -5.46
C CYS A 505 -36.87 -3.97 -6.09
N PRO A 506 -36.59 -2.64 -6.05
CA PRO A 506 -37.47 -1.64 -6.67
C PRO A 506 -37.52 -1.75 -8.20
N LEU A 507 -36.48 -2.31 -8.81
CA LEU A 507 -36.35 -2.49 -10.24
C LEU A 507 -36.23 -3.97 -10.59
N HIS A 508 -37.07 -4.43 -11.50
CA HIS A 508 -36.91 -5.74 -12.12
C HIS A 508 -35.93 -5.66 -13.30
N MET A 509 -34.88 -6.46 -13.26
CA MET A 509 -33.95 -6.58 -14.38
C MET A 509 -34.55 -7.50 -15.45
N ARG A 510 -34.48 -7.11 -16.72
CA ARG A 510 -34.78 -8.01 -17.83
C ARG A 510 -33.72 -9.10 -17.86
N SER A 511 -34.08 -10.30 -17.41
CA SER A 511 -33.18 -11.44 -17.41
C SER A 511 -32.83 -11.88 -18.83
N LYS A 512 -31.58 -12.28 -19.04
CA LYS A 512 -31.13 -12.98 -20.26
C LYS A 512 -31.29 -14.49 -20.17
N CYS A 513 -31.78 -15.02 -19.06
CA CYS A 513 -32.12 -16.42 -18.94
C CYS A 513 -33.20 -16.75 -19.98
N SER A 514 -32.94 -17.74 -20.83
CA SER A 514 -33.84 -18.10 -21.94
C SER A 514 -34.28 -19.54 -21.87
N ASP A 515 -35.51 -19.78 -22.32
CA ASP A 515 -36.09 -21.11 -22.47
C ASP A 515 -35.75 -21.64 -23.86
N GLN A 516 -35.26 -22.88 -23.90
CA GLN A 516 -35.16 -23.80 -25.05
C GLN A 516 -33.83 -23.95 -25.80
N SER A 517 -33.36 -25.21 -25.75
CA SER A 517 -32.66 -25.93 -26.81
C SER A 517 -33.39 -25.80 -28.14
N GLN A 518 -32.73 -25.30 -29.17
CA GLN A 518 -33.27 -25.34 -30.53
C GLN A 518 -33.32 -26.78 -31.04
N GLY A 519 -34.50 -27.41 -31.04
CA GLY A 519 -34.70 -28.71 -31.67
C GLY A 519 -36.12 -29.25 -31.58
N GLY A 520 -36.92 -29.06 -32.64
CA GLY A 520 -38.06 -29.93 -32.94
C GLY A 520 -39.45 -29.34 -32.75
N ARG A 521 -40.31 -29.56 -33.75
CA ARG A 521 -41.65 -28.99 -33.92
C ARG A 521 -42.65 -29.50 -32.88
N GLY A 522 -43.48 -28.57 -32.38
CA GLY A 522 -44.90 -28.80 -32.11
C GLY A 522 -45.29 -29.04 -30.65
N GLY A 523 -46.11 -28.13 -30.10
CA GLY A 523 -47.10 -28.46 -29.07
C GLY A 523 -46.86 -27.87 -27.68
N TRP A 524 -47.55 -26.75 -27.42
CA TRP A 524 -47.97 -26.20 -26.12
C TRP A 524 -46.92 -25.70 -25.12
N ILE A 525 -47.12 -24.43 -24.76
CA ILE A 525 -46.34 -23.56 -23.89
C ILE A 525 -46.34 -24.05 -22.43
N ARG A 526 -45.15 -24.33 -21.89
CA ARG A 526 -44.75 -23.89 -20.56
C ARG A 526 -43.37 -23.25 -20.69
N SER A 527 -43.30 -21.97 -20.34
CA SER A 527 -42.06 -21.24 -20.18
C SER A 527 -41.40 -21.66 -18.87
N THR A 528 -40.46 -22.58 -18.94
CA THR A 528 -39.52 -22.79 -17.83
C THR A 528 -38.13 -22.60 -18.40
N GLY A 529 -37.53 -21.44 -18.13
CA GLY A 529 -36.13 -21.17 -18.42
C GLY A 529 -35.30 -22.18 -17.67
N VAL A 530 -34.37 -22.83 -18.33
CA VAL A 530 -33.55 -23.86 -17.70
C VAL A 530 -32.16 -23.28 -17.52
N CYS A 531 -31.64 -23.33 -16.30
CA CYS A 531 -30.30 -22.91 -15.95
C CYS A 531 -29.48 -24.13 -15.54
N VAL A 532 -28.30 -24.25 -16.12
CA VAL A 532 -27.25 -25.13 -15.58
C VAL A 532 -26.51 -24.36 -14.47
N VAL A 533 -26.16 -25.06 -13.39
CA VAL A 533 -25.20 -24.57 -12.40
C VAL A 533 -23.95 -25.44 -12.58
N VAL A 534 -22.86 -24.89 -13.10
CA VAL A 534 -21.70 -25.70 -13.53
C VAL A 534 -20.72 -25.89 -12.35
N PRO A 535 -20.07 -27.06 -12.15
CA PRO A 535 -19.14 -27.31 -11.04
C PRO A 535 -17.91 -26.41 -10.95
#